data_AF-A0A2G6DB21-F1
#
_entry.id   AF-A0A2G6DB21-F1
#
_cell.length_a   1.000
_cell.length_b   1.000
_cell.length_c   1.000
_cell.angle_alpha   90.00
_cell.angle_beta   90.00
_cell.angle_gamma   90.00
#
_symmetry.space_group_name_H-M   'P 1'
#
loop_
_entity.id
_entity.type
_entity.pdbx_description
1 polymer ?
#
loop_
_entity_poly.entity_id
_entity_poly.type
_entity_poly.pdbx_seq_one_letter_code
_entity_poly.pdbx_strand_id
1 'polypeptide(L)'
;MSIVEGILMSDKKSSEPQFISAKDSEEWTQVLHGEITPSDASDVHKEAARVRQYLIFREESKALENLPDVDVLNTMTPSEAQVIYQNASREIRRRGDTLLMRLRDWLGTIVIGGLSAAVVFLWLRGPNADLPSQDTQRLSNKLARLNADGYRVLGIGDKPPKYPNMLLIEGGRMVMGCASGWDSEVGGCRHSEYPSHNVDVKSFEISQHEVTVGQFKAFVNATQYKTYAEIGARGCTYQDKTKPGEPFLIKPEYNWRNPGFAQDDTHPVTCISWHDAQAYIAWLNKETQRQYRLPSEAEWEFAARGGQATAFYWGSSAVSIHEYANTASEQDGWSYTAPVGNYIANQYSLHDTAGNVWEWVQDCWHETYDGAPKDGSSWETDCHGSKTRTRRGGGWDAIDPGARSAIRSKGSEYDRSNLYGFRIAHDYLQK
;
A
#
# COMPACT_ATOMS: atom_id res chain seq x y z
N MET A 1 -11.52 -29.68 79.30
CA MET A 1 -12.76 -29.45 78.53
C MET A 1 -12.43 -28.39 77.49
N SER A 2 -12.55 -28.50 76.18
CA SER A 2 -12.89 -29.51 75.14
C SER A 2 -12.44 -28.78 73.84
N ILE A 3 -11.64 -29.27 72.89
CA ILE A 3 -11.80 -30.38 71.92
C ILE A 3 -13.10 -30.26 71.07
N VAL A 4 -12.89 -29.95 69.77
CA VAL A 4 -13.50 -30.54 68.54
C VAL A 4 -14.75 -29.93 67.84
N GLU A 5 -14.52 -29.62 66.55
CA GLU A 5 -15.32 -29.75 65.29
C GLU A 5 -16.71 -29.13 65.06
N GLY A 6 -16.93 -28.69 63.80
CA GLY A 6 -18.28 -28.49 63.25
C GLY A 6 -18.42 -27.65 61.95
N ILE A 7 -17.79 -28.06 60.85
CA ILE A 7 -18.27 -28.09 59.43
C ILE A 7 -19.18 -26.96 58.86
N LEU A 8 -18.68 -26.35 57.77
CA LEU A 8 -19.34 -25.85 56.52
C LEU A 8 -20.88 -25.70 56.46
N MET A 9 -21.33 -24.47 56.10
CA MET A 9 -22.29 -24.15 55.01
C MET A 9 -22.14 -22.64 54.70
N SER A 10 -21.46 -22.24 53.61
CA SER A 10 -22.07 -21.93 52.31
C SER A 10 -23.38 -21.13 52.40
N ASP A 11 -23.32 -19.81 52.16
CA ASP A 11 -24.24 -19.21 51.17
C ASP A 11 -23.68 -17.92 50.55
N LYS A 12 -23.33 -18.04 49.27
CA LYS A 12 -22.99 -16.95 48.35
C LYS A 12 -24.30 -16.37 47.80
N LYS A 13 -24.49 -15.05 47.92
CA LYS A 13 -25.35 -14.22 47.06
C LYS A 13 -24.65 -12.87 46.93
N SER A 14 -24.38 -12.27 45.78
CA SER A 14 -24.42 -12.65 44.37
C SER A 14 -23.73 -11.47 43.67
N SER A 15 -22.51 -11.65 43.17
CA SER A 15 -21.86 -10.67 42.29
C SER A 15 -21.47 -11.43 41.02
N GLU A 16 -22.49 -11.76 40.22
CA GLU A 16 -22.27 -12.31 38.88
C GLU A 16 -21.59 -11.25 38.02
N PRO A 17 -20.51 -11.59 37.29
CA PRO A 17 -19.95 -10.70 36.29
C PRO A 17 -21.01 -10.50 35.20
N GLN A 18 -21.51 -9.27 35.03
CA GLN A 18 -22.37 -8.92 33.89
C GLN A 18 -21.58 -9.17 32.60
N PHE A 19 -21.93 -10.24 31.88
CA PHE A 19 -21.38 -10.52 30.56
C PHE A 19 -21.83 -9.42 29.59
N ILE A 20 -20.86 -8.83 28.90
CA ILE A 20 -21.14 -7.86 27.84
C ILE A 20 -21.73 -8.61 26.65
N SER A 21 -22.67 -8.00 25.95
CA SER A 21 -23.28 -8.63 24.79
C SER A 21 -22.22 -8.86 23.70
N ALA A 22 -22.36 -9.93 22.92
CA ALA A 22 -21.43 -10.22 21.82
C ALA A 22 -21.36 -9.05 20.82
N LYS A 23 -22.49 -8.38 20.60
CA LYS A 23 -22.61 -7.20 19.74
C LYS A 23 -21.78 -6.02 20.28
N ASP A 24 -21.88 -5.73 21.57
CA ASP A 24 -21.11 -4.65 22.21
C ASP A 24 -19.61 -4.98 22.26
N SER A 25 -19.22 -6.27 22.24
CA SER A 25 -17.81 -6.67 22.15
C SER A 25 -17.25 -6.53 20.73
N GLU A 26 -18.06 -6.82 19.73
CA GLU A 26 -17.71 -6.70 18.31
C GLU A 26 -17.61 -5.22 17.91
N GLU A 27 -18.61 -4.41 18.25
CA GLU A 27 -18.62 -2.96 18.01
C GLU A 27 -17.44 -2.27 18.74
N TRP A 28 -17.12 -2.69 19.96
CA TRP A 28 -15.96 -2.18 20.69
C TRP A 28 -14.63 -2.50 19.97
N THR A 29 -14.49 -3.70 19.41
CA THR A 29 -13.28 -4.12 18.69
C THR A 29 -13.13 -3.38 17.37
N GLN A 30 -14.24 -3.21 16.64
CA GLN A 30 -14.27 -2.45 15.40
C GLN A 30 -13.90 -0.98 15.63
N VAL A 31 -14.40 -0.35 16.69
CA VAL A 31 -13.98 1.02 17.07
C VAL A 31 -12.51 1.07 17.51
N LEU A 32 -12.02 0.07 18.27
CA LEU A 32 -10.63 -0.01 18.72
C LEU A 32 -9.66 -0.08 17.53
N HIS A 33 -10.01 -0.83 16.49
CA HIS A 33 -9.21 -0.94 15.27
C HIS A 33 -9.43 0.24 14.30
N GLY A 34 -10.44 1.07 14.55
CA GLY A 34 -10.80 2.19 13.67
C GLY A 34 -11.61 1.79 12.44
N GLU A 35 -12.21 0.60 12.46
CA GLU A 35 -13.07 0.06 11.40
C GLU A 35 -14.42 0.78 11.34
N ILE A 36 -14.90 1.33 12.46
CA ILE A 36 -16.10 2.17 12.53
C ILE A 36 -15.87 3.42 13.40
N THR A 37 -16.48 4.54 13.02
CA THR A 37 -16.37 5.82 13.74
C THR A 37 -17.09 5.73 15.10
N PRO A 38 -16.44 6.15 16.21
CA PRO A 38 -17.07 6.09 17.51
C PRO A 38 -18.30 7.00 17.60
N SER A 39 -19.36 6.52 18.25
CA SER A 39 -20.59 7.29 18.47
C SER A 39 -20.60 7.87 19.88
N ASP A 40 -20.87 9.17 19.99
CA ASP A 40 -21.00 9.88 21.28
C ASP A 40 -22.26 9.49 22.09
N ALA A 41 -23.14 8.67 21.51
CA ALA A 41 -24.27 8.09 22.23
C ALA A 41 -23.95 6.70 22.84
N SER A 42 -22.87 6.05 22.38
CA SER A 42 -22.48 4.70 22.82
C SER A 42 -21.29 4.76 23.76
N ASP A 43 -21.51 4.40 25.02
CA ASP A 43 -20.43 4.38 26.02
C ASP A 43 -19.37 3.31 25.71
N VAL A 44 -19.76 2.25 24.98
CA VAL A 44 -18.87 1.20 24.44
C VAL A 44 -17.93 1.78 23.37
N HIS A 45 -18.44 2.64 22.47
CA HIS A 45 -17.62 3.28 21.44
C HIS A 45 -16.67 4.32 22.06
N LYS A 46 -17.15 5.09 23.04
CA LYS A 46 -16.31 6.05 23.77
C LYS A 46 -15.16 5.35 24.49
N GLU A 47 -15.44 4.20 25.10
CA GLU A 47 -14.45 3.39 25.79
C GLU A 47 -13.40 2.83 24.81
N ALA A 48 -13.82 2.23 23.69
CA ALA A 48 -12.92 1.71 22.66
C ALA A 48 -12.06 2.81 22.02
N ALA A 49 -12.65 3.97 21.71
CA ALA A 49 -11.94 5.10 21.13
C ALA A 49 -10.89 5.69 22.07
N ARG A 50 -11.17 5.75 23.38
CA ARG A 50 -10.19 6.16 24.40
C ARG A 50 -9.01 5.19 24.48
N VAL A 51 -9.25 3.88 24.39
CA VAL A 51 -8.19 2.87 24.39
C VAL A 51 -7.37 2.94 23.09
N ARG A 52 -8.01 3.14 21.94
CA ARG A 52 -7.34 3.34 20.65
C ARG A 52 -6.41 4.56 20.67
N GLN A 53 -6.91 5.70 21.13
CA GLN A 53 -6.12 6.94 21.29
C GLN A 53 -4.93 6.75 22.23
N TYR A 54 -5.10 5.98 23.32
CA TYR A 54 -4.00 5.63 24.22
C TYR A 54 -2.92 4.75 23.55
N LEU A 55 -3.32 3.75 22.74
CA LEU A 55 -2.35 2.89 22.05
C LEU A 55 -1.55 3.66 21.00
N ILE A 56 -2.20 4.55 20.26
CA ILE A 56 -1.56 5.49 19.33
C ILE A 56 -0.57 6.36 20.10
N PHE A 57 -1.01 7.01 21.17
CA PHE A 57 -0.15 7.86 21.99
C PHE A 57 1.01 7.10 22.65
N ARG A 58 0.85 5.82 23.01
CA ARG A 58 1.93 4.98 23.57
C ARG A 58 2.97 4.63 22.52
N GLU A 59 2.55 4.33 21.29
CA GLU A 59 3.45 4.08 20.17
C GLU A 59 4.22 5.37 19.81
N GLU A 60 3.51 6.50 19.79
CA GLU A 60 4.10 7.83 19.60
C GLU A 60 5.04 8.22 20.74
N SER A 61 4.70 7.92 22.00
CA SER A 61 5.55 8.20 23.17
C SER A 61 6.80 7.33 23.17
N LYS A 62 6.72 6.07 22.73
CA LYS A 62 7.91 5.21 22.52
C LYS A 62 8.78 5.71 21.37
N ALA A 63 8.18 6.33 20.35
CA ALA A 63 8.91 7.00 19.29
C ALA A 63 9.56 8.31 19.79
N LEU A 64 8.92 9.03 20.71
CA LEU A 64 9.39 10.27 21.34
C LEU A 64 10.45 10.05 22.45
N GLU A 65 10.43 8.92 23.17
CA GLU A 65 11.49 8.55 24.13
C GLU A 65 12.88 8.35 23.47
N ASN A 66 12.93 8.29 22.13
CA ASN A 66 14.16 8.27 21.34
C ASN A 66 14.61 9.66 20.82
N LEU A 67 13.92 10.74 21.19
CA LEU A 67 14.26 12.12 20.84
C LEU A 67 14.67 12.92 22.09
N PRO A 68 15.68 13.79 22.01
CA PRO A 68 16.06 14.60 23.14
C PRO A 68 15.08 15.77 23.32
N ASP A 69 14.39 15.72 24.46
CA ASP A 69 13.86 16.85 25.22
C ASP A 69 12.81 17.74 24.53
N VAL A 70 11.52 17.44 24.77
CA VAL A 70 10.47 18.46 24.67
C VAL A 70 9.43 18.24 25.76
N ASP A 71 9.61 19.00 26.84
CA ASP A 71 8.60 19.32 27.83
C ASP A 71 7.46 20.09 27.15
N VAL A 72 6.22 19.92 27.64
CA VAL A 72 4.98 20.59 27.18
C VAL A 72 4.18 19.90 26.05
N LEU A 73 3.42 18.87 26.44
CA LEU A 73 2.04 18.71 25.97
C LEU A 73 1.16 18.39 27.19
N ASN A 74 0.05 19.11 27.33
CA ASN A 74 -0.97 18.93 28.37
C ASN A 74 -1.56 17.52 28.30
N THR A 75 -0.87 16.58 28.92
CA THR A 75 -1.10 15.14 28.81
C THR A 75 -1.60 14.60 30.13
N MET A 76 -2.51 13.64 30.00
CA MET A 76 -2.90 12.73 31.06
C MET A 76 -1.66 12.22 31.78
N THR A 77 -1.60 12.36 33.10
CA THR A 77 -0.40 12.02 33.88
C THR A 77 -0.07 10.52 33.75
N PRO A 78 1.20 10.09 33.86
CA PRO A 78 1.57 8.68 33.77
C PRO A 78 0.79 7.78 34.75
N SER A 79 0.42 8.30 35.92
CA SER A 79 -0.42 7.61 36.90
C SER A 79 -1.88 7.48 36.46
N GLU A 80 -2.46 8.51 35.85
CA GLU A 80 -3.82 8.44 35.26
C GLU A 80 -3.84 7.46 34.08
N ALA A 81 -2.80 7.49 33.25
CA ALA A 81 -2.58 6.56 32.15
C ALA A 81 -2.41 5.11 32.64
N GLN A 82 -1.73 4.90 33.77
CA GLN A 82 -1.55 3.58 34.37
C GLN A 82 -2.85 3.01 34.94
N VAL A 83 -3.70 3.85 35.54
CA VAL A 83 -5.04 3.43 36.02
C VAL A 83 -5.94 3.06 34.84
N ILE A 84 -5.93 3.87 33.78
CA ILE A 84 -6.68 3.59 32.55
C ILE A 84 -6.16 2.31 31.87
N TYR A 85 -4.84 2.10 31.83
CA TYR A 85 -4.22 0.87 31.35
C TYR A 85 -4.63 -0.36 32.17
N GLN A 86 -4.61 -0.28 33.50
CA GLN A 86 -5.00 -1.41 34.35
C GLN A 86 -6.49 -1.73 34.24
N ASN A 87 -7.33 -0.72 33.99
CA ASN A 87 -8.76 -0.91 33.75
C ASN A 87 -9.00 -1.49 32.35
N ALA A 88 -8.35 -0.96 31.31
CA ALA A 88 -8.43 -1.48 29.94
C ALA A 88 -7.86 -2.90 29.81
N SER A 89 -6.74 -3.21 30.46
CA SER A 89 -6.16 -4.56 30.48
C SER A 89 -7.02 -5.55 31.27
N ARG A 90 -7.70 -5.09 32.34
CA ARG A 90 -8.71 -5.90 33.04
C ARG A 90 -9.95 -6.11 32.17
N GLU A 91 -10.40 -5.11 31.43
CA GLU A 91 -11.59 -5.21 30.60
C GLU A 91 -11.35 -6.05 29.34
N ILE A 92 -10.18 -5.91 28.70
CA ILE A 92 -9.72 -6.80 27.61
C ILE A 92 -9.62 -8.24 28.11
N ARG A 93 -9.11 -8.48 29.33
CA ARG A 93 -9.11 -9.82 29.94
C ARG A 93 -10.52 -10.31 30.25
N ARG A 94 -11.37 -9.47 30.83
CA ARG A 94 -12.75 -9.81 31.20
C ARG A 94 -13.62 -10.14 29.97
N ARG A 95 -13.45 -9.39 28.88
CA ARG A 95 -14.11 -9.60 27.57
C ARG A 95 -13.49 -10.77 26.80
N GLY A 96 -12.16 -10.88 26.81
CA GLY A 96 -11.41 -11.98 26.22
C GLY A 96 -11.67 -13.34 26.89
N ASP A 97 -11.91 -13.37 28.20
CA ASP A 97 -12.20 -14.58 28.97
C ASP A 97 -13.54 -15.24 28.59
N THR A 98 -14.49 -14.51 27.97
CA THR A 98 -15.75 -15.10 27.51
C THR A 98 -15.56 -15.89 26.21
N LEU A 99 -14.67 -15.40 25.33
CA LEU A 99 -14.30 -16.06 24.08
C LEU A 99 -13.35 -17.25 24.35
N LEU A 100 -12.39 -17.05 25.26
CA LEU A 100 -11.42 -18.07 25.69
C LEU A 100 -12.06 -19.18 26.55
N MET A 101 -13.10 -18.91 27.38
CA MET A 101 -13.79 -19.98 28.10
C MET A 101 -14.58 -20.92 27.20
N ARG A 102 -15.06 -20.48 26.03
CA ARG A 102 -15.64 -21.40 25.02
C ARG A 102 -14.58 -22.24 24.30
N LEU A 103 -13.35 -21.75 24.24
CA LEU A 103 -12.21 -22.46 23.64
C LEU A 103 -11.47 -23.36 24.66
N ARG A 104 -11.60 -23.09 25.96
CA ARG A 104 -10.90 -23.79 27.05
C ARG A 104 -11.47 -25.18 27.37
N ASP A 105 -12.72 -25.48 27.02
CA ASP A 105 -13.24 -26.86 27.11
C ASP A 105 -12.75 -27.76 25.97
N TRP A 106 -12.03 -27.23 24.97
CA TRP A 106 -11.61 -28.00 23.80
C TRP A 106 -10.10 -28.26 23.70
N LEU A 107 -9.21 -27.49 24.35
CA LEU A 107 -7.75 -27.68 24.23
C LEU A 107 -6.98 -27.44 25.54
N GLY A 108 -7.25 -28.26 26.55
CA GLY A 108 -6.40 -28.39 27.74
C GLY A 108 -5.50 -29.63 27.66
N THR A 109 -4.23 -29.46 27.26
CA THR A 109 -3.01 -30.28 27.53
C THR A 109 -2.02 -29.98 26.39
N ILE A 110 -0.93 -29.22 26.56
CA ILE A 110 0.37 -29.65 27.14
C ILE A 110 1.17 -28.38 27.48
N VAL A 111 1.91 -28.45 28.60
CA VAL A 111 2.75 -27.41 29.20
C VAL A 111 4.24 -27.74 28.99
N ILE A 112 5.09 -26.72 29.04
CA ILE A 112 6.50 -26.67 29.51
C ILE A 112 7.60 -26.60 28.43
N GLY A 113 8.35 -25.49 28.48
CA GLY A 113 9.82 -25.53 28.58
C GLY A 113 10.59 -25.24 27.30
N GLY A 114 11.20 -24.06 27.23
CA GLY A 114 12.15 -23.72 26.18
C GLY A 114 13.47 -24.48 26.25
N LEU A 115 14.27 -24.35 25.18
CA LEU A 115 15.72 -24.17 25.17
C LEU A 115 16.21 -24.17 23.71
N SER A 116 16.84 -23.06 23.35
CA SER A 116 18.13 -22.98 22.66
C SER A 116 18.31 -23.51 21.23
N ALA A 117 18.98 -22.66 20.46
CA ALA A 117 19.51 -22.89 19.13
C ALA A 117 20.33 -24.19 18.97
N ALA A 118 20.37 -24.64 17.72
CA ALA A 118 21.28 -25.63 17.13
C ALA A 118 20.94 -27.11 17.30
N VAL A 119 19.99 -27.59 16.48
CA VAL A 119 20.18 -28.86 15.76
C VAL A 119 19.86 -28.60 14.28
N VAL A 120 20.90 -28.20 13.57
CA VAL A 120 20.97 -28.16 12.11
C VAL A 120 21.19 -29.60 11.62
N PHE A 121 20.51 -29.96 10.53
CA PHE A 121 20.80 -31.08 9.62
C PHE A 121 20.45 -32.53 10.02
N LEU A 122 19.48 -33.05 9.27
CA LEU A 122 19.44 -34.41 8.69
C LEU A 122 19.41 -35.62 9.63
N TRP A 123 18.20 -36.15 9.84
CA TRP A 123 17.86 -37.57 9.65
C TRP A 123 16.33 -37.68 9.56
N LEU A 124 15.72 -37.67 8.38
CA LEU A 124 15.49 -38.80 7.47
C LEU A 124 14.38 -39.79 7.92
N ARG A 125 13.35 -39.82 7.05
CA ARG A 125 12.26 -40.81 6.82
C ARG A 125 10.90 -40.54 7.51
N GLY A 126 9.91 -40.21 6.66
CA GLY A 126 8.53 -39.74 6.95
C GLY A 126 7.55 -40.80 7.48
N PRO A 127 6.21 -40.75 7.19
CA PRO A 127 5.44 -39.88 6.28
C PRO A 127 4.15 -39.23 6.90
N ASN A 128 3.54 -38.30 6.14
CA ASN A 128 2.16 -37.77 6.23
C ASN A 128 1.85 -36.74 7.34
N ALA A 129 1.85 -35.43 7.03
CA ALA A 129 0.70 -34.60 6.54
C ALA A 129 -0.19 -34.11 7.72
N ASP A 130 -0.16 -32.85 8.17
CA ASP A 130 -0.69 -31.55 7.65
C ASP A 130 -1.76 -31.05 8.68
N LEU A 131 -1.99 -29.77 9.02
CA LEU A 131 -2.41 -28.66 8.15
C LEU A 131 -2.21 -27.23 8.77
N PRO A 132 -2.17 -26.17 7.93
CA PRO A 132 -2.06 -24.73 8.26
C PRO A 132 -3.37 -24.03 8.68
N SER A 133 -3.27 -22.82 9.25
CA SER A 133 -4.43 -21.95 9.52
C SER A 133 -5.14 -21.56 8.22
N GLN A 134 -6.46 -21.52 8.20
CA GLN A 134 -7.24 -21.33 6.97
C GLN A 134 -6.84 -20.10 6.16
N ASP A 135 -6.33 -19.03 6.78
CA ASP A 135 -5.87 -17.82 6.10
C ASP A 135 -4.46 -17.93 5.52
N THR A 136 -3.53 -18.60 6.22
CA THR A 136 -2.21 -18.92 5.64
C THR A 136 -2.36 -19.95 4.53
N GLN A 137 -3.29 -20.89 4.67
CA GLN A 137 -3.62 -21.83 3.62
C GLN A 137 -4.39 -21.16 2.47
N ARG A 138 -5.26 -20.18 2.71
CA ARG A 138 -5.91 -19.38 1.65
C ARG A 138 -4.90 -18.54 0.89
N LEU A 139 -4.02 -17.82 1.59
CA LEU A 139 -3.01 -16.97 0.98
C LEU A 139 -1.94 -17.83 0.27
N SER A 140 -1.50 -18.93 0.88
CA SER A 140 -0.62 -19.91 0.24
C SER A 140 -1.27 -20.56 -0.98
N ASN A 141 -2.54 -20.95 -0.90
CA ASN A 141 -3.27 -21.49 -2.05
C ASN A 141 -3.52 -20.41 -3.13
N LYS A 142 -3.69 -19.15 -2.74
CA LYS A 142 -3.86 -18.00 -3.65
C LYS A 142 -2.54 -17.70 -4.39
N LEU A 143 -1.44 -17.58 -3.66
CA LEU A 143 -0.09 -17.42 -4.22
C LEU A 143 0.33 -18.66 -5.02
N ALA A 144 -0.06 -19.87 -4.59
CA ALA A 144 0.18 -21.10 -5.34
C ALA A 144 -0.67 -21.19 -6.62
N ARG A 145 -1.90 -20.66 -6.64
CA ARG A 145 -2.71 -20.51 -7.87
C ARG A 145 -2.07 -19.52 -8.84
N LEU A 146 -1.63 -18.37 -8.34
CA LEU A 146 -0.89 -17.38 -9.13
C LEU A 146 0.43 -17.96 -9.69
N ASN A 147 1.16 -18.75 -8.90
CA ASN A 147 2.35 -19.47 -9.36
C ASN A 147 2.01 -20.64 -10.32
N ALA A 148 0.83 -21.25 -10.22
CA ALA A 148 0.40 -22.33 -11.11
C ALA A 148 0.10 -21.84 -12.53
N ASP A 149 -0.29 -20.57 -12.68
CA ASP A 149 -0.50 -19.93 -13.98
C ASP A 149 0.82 -19.45 -14.64
N GLY A 150 1.98 -19.75 -14.05
CA GLY A 150 3.30 -19.50 -14.64
C GLY A 150 3.83 -18.07 -14.47
N TYR A 151 3.22 -17.27 -13.61
CA TYR A 151 3.72 -15.93 -13.28
C TYR A 151 4.97 -16.02 -12.40
N ARG A 152 6.07 -15.43 -12.87
CA ARG A 152 7.32 -15.34 -12.10
C ARG A 152 7.31 -14.04 -11.28
N VAL A 153 7.46 -14.14 -9.97
CA VAL A 153 7.72 -12.97 -9.11
C VAL A 153 9.22 -12.69 -9.07
N LEU A 154 9.63 -11.46 -9.36
CA LEU A 154 11.01 -11.00 -9.18
C LEU A 154 11.20 -10.49 -7.74
N GLY A 155 12.34 -10.79 -7.14
CA GLY A 155 12.71 -10.28 -5.82
C GLY A 155 13.36 -8.89 -5.89
N ILE A 156 13.64 -8.32 -4.71
CA ILE A 156 14.34 -7.03 -4.60
C ILE A 156 15.72 -7.12 -5.27
N GLY A 157 16.00 -6.19 -6.19
CA GLY A 157 17.26 -6.12 -6.94
C GLY A 157 17.41 -7.15 -8.07
N ASP A 158 16.41 -8.00 -8.33
CA ASP A 158 16.43 -8.89 -9.48
C ASP A 158 16.42 -8.08 -10.79
N LYS A 159 17.28 -8.46 -11.74
CA LYS A 159 17.34 -7.78 -13.03
C LYS A 159 16.04 -7.98 -13.82
N PRO A 160 15.39 -6.89 -14.29
CA PRO A 160 14.20 -7.00 -15.11
C PRO A 160 14.45 -7.75 -16.44
N PRO A 161 13.50 -8.58 -16.90
CA PRO A 161 13.62 -9.28 -18.18
C PRO A 161 13.46 -8.33 -19.38
N LYS A 162 13.71 -8.87 -20.59
CA LYS A 162 13.62 -8.14 -21.87
C LYS A 162 12.26 -7.45 -22.08
N TYR A 163 11.18 -8.07 -21.64
CA TYR A 163 9.83 -7.51 -21.66
C TYR A 163 9.33 -7.32 -20.23
N PRO A 164 8.35 -6.43 -19.98
CA PRO A 164 7.82 -6.22 -18.64
C PRO A 164 7.33 -7.53 -18.02
N ASN A 165 7.73 -7.77 -16.77
CA ASN A 165 7.30 -8.94 -16.02
C ASN A 165 5.88 -8.71 -15.51
N MET A 166 4.92 -9.49 -15.99
CA MET A 166 3.50 -9.32 -15.64
C MET A 166 3.14 -10.17 -14.44
N LEU A 167 2.24 -9.66 -13.58
CA LEU A 167 1.65 -10.39 -12.47
C LEU A 167 0.12 -10.33 -12.58
N LEU A 168 -0.54 -11.46 -12.36
CA LEU A 168 -2.00 -11.51 -12.25
C LEU A 168 -2.46 -10.94 -10.92
N ILE A 169 -3.33 -9.94 -11.00
CA ILE A 169 -4.06 -9.35 -9.88
C ILE A 169 -5.47 -9.90 -9.90
N GLU A 170 -5.83 -10.64 -8.85
CA GLU A 170 -7.22 -11.07 -8.67
C GLU A 170 -8.11 -9.84 -8.45
N GLY A 171 -9.15 -9.74 -9.27
CA GLY A 171 -10.14 -8.68 -9.16
C GLY A 171 -10.89 -8.72 -7.83
N GLY A 172 -11.45 -7.58 -7.46
CA GLY A 172 -12.20 -7.40 -6.23
C GLY A 172 -12.81 -6.01 -6.14
N ARG A 173 -13.45 -5.74 -5.00
CA ARG A 173 -14.02 -4.43 -4.70
C ARG A 173 -13.02 -3.60 -3.89
N MET A 174 -12.86 -2.33 -4.24
CA MET A 174 -12.13 -1.36 -3.44
C MET A 174 -12.95 -0.08 -3.21
N VAL A 175 -12.55 0.69 -2.20
CA VAL A 175 -12.91 2.11 -2.08
C VAL A 175 -11.79 2.91 -2.75
N MET A 176 -12.09 3.51 -3.90
CA MET A 176 -11.17 4.36 -4.66
C MET A 176 -11.26 5.80 -4.19
N GLY A 177 -10.13 6.52 -4.20
CA GLY A 177 -10.01 7.91 -3.79
C GLY A 177 -9.69 8.07 -2.30
N CYS A 178 -9.71 9.32 -1.82
CA CYS A 178 -9.30 9.63 -0.46
C CYS A 178 -10.42 9.31 0.55
N ALA A 179 -10.17 8.34 1.43
CA ALA A 179 -11.09 7.99 2.51
C ALA A 179 -10.67 8.63 3.83
N SER A 180 -11.63 9.28 4.51
CA SER A 180 -11.40 9.87 5.83
C SER A 180 -10.98 8.79 6.84
N GLY A 181 -9.93 9.08 7.61
CA GLY A 181 -9.34 8.16 8.58
C GLY A 181 -8.30 7.20 8.02
N TRP A 182 -8.19 7.06 6.69
CA TRP A 182 -7.17 6.23 6.05
C TRP A 182 -6.10 7.09 5.38
N ASP A 183 -6.55 7.98 4.49
CA ASP A 183 -5.69 8.77 3.62
C ASP A 183 -5.52 10.23 4.12
N SER A 184 -6.36 10.67 5.08
CA SER A 184 -6.42 12.06 5.55
C SER A 184 -5.39 12.45 6.61
N GLU A 185 -4.69 11.49 7.20
CA GLU A 185 -3.77 11.70 8.34
C GLU A 185 -2.38 12.23 7.92
N VAL A 186 -2.00 12.11 6.64
CA VAL A 186 -0.67 12.52 6.13
C VAL A 186 -0.81 13.50 4.95
N GLY A 187 -0.71 14.80 5.26
CA GLY A 187 -0.80 15.90 4.29
C GLY A 187 -2.17 16.12 3.65
N GLY A 188 -3.18 15.36 4.08
CA GLY A 188 -4.58 15.56 3.73
C GLY A 188 -4.96 15.13 2.31
N CYS A 189 -6.28 15.01 2.12
CA CYS A 189 -6.90 14.70 0.84
C CYS A 189 -6.95 15.93 -0.07
N ARG A 190 -6.71 15.75 -1.36
CA ARG A 190 -6.94 16.79 -2.38
C ARG A 190 -8.37 16.73 -2.90
N HIS A 191 -8.88 17.86 -3.41
CA HIS A 191 -10.21 17.93 -4.01
C HIS A 191 -10.42 16.88 -5.11
N SER A 192 -9.39 16.63 -5.93
CA SER A 192 -9.39 15.65 -7.01
C SER A 192 -9.41 14.19 -6.57
N GLU A 193 -9.23 13.92 -5.28
CA GLU A 193 -9.28 12.58 -4.71
C GLU A 193 -10.67 12.24 -4.17
N TYR A 194 -11.63 13.16 -4.27
CA TYR A 194 -13.01 12.99 -3.83
C TYR A 194 -14.01 12.92 -4.99
N PRO A 195 -15.21 12.35 -4.76
CA PRO A 195 -15.58 11.56 -3.59
C PRO A 195 -14.90 10.19 -3.59
N SER A 196 -14.66 9.64 -2.39
CA SER A 196 -14.35 8.22 -2.30
C SER A 196 -15.57 7.38 -2.71
N HIS A 197 -15.35 6.31 -3.45
CA HIS A 197 -16.44 5.52 -4.03
C HIS A 197 -16.04 4.06 -4.25
N ASN A 198 -17.02 3.16 -4.24
CA ASN A 198 -16.79 1.75 -4.50
C ASN A 198 -16.56 1.49 -6.00
N VAL A 199 -15.53 0.70 -6.30
CA VAL A 199 -15.19 0.22 -7.64
C VAL A 199 -14.99 -1.29 -7.61
N ASP A 200 -15.64 -1.99 -8.53
CA ASP A 200 -15.49 -3.42 -8.77
C ASP A 200 -14.46 -3.64 -9.90
N VAL A 201 -13.24 -4.02 -9.56
CA VAL A 201 -12.14 -4.24 -10.50
C VAL A 201 -12.11 -5.71 -10.91
N LYS A 202 -12.10 -5.99 -12.21
CA LYS A 202 -11.96 -7.37 -12.73
C LYS A 202 -10.53 -7.86 -12.55
N SER A 203 -10.28 -9.17 -12.64
CA SER A 203 -8.90 -9.66 -12.68
C SER A 203 -8.20 -9.18 -13.95
N PHE A 204 -6.92 -8.82 -13.81
CA PHE A 204 -6.09 -8.30 -14.88
C PHE A 204 -4.62 -8.58 -14.56
N GLU A 205 -3.76 -8.50 -15.56
CA GLU A 205 -2.32 -8.54 -15.35
C GLU A 205 -1.77 -7.11 -15.35
N ILE A 206 -0.77 -6.83 -14.51
CA ILE A 206 -0.04 -5.57 -14.50
C ILE A 206 1.47 -5.83 -14.35
N SER A 207 2.30 -4.98 -14.95
CA SER A 207 3.74 -5.14 -14.82
C SER A 207 4.19 -4.86 -13.39
N GLN A 208 5.01 -5.78 -12.86
CA GLN A 208 5.54 -5.75 -11.50
C GLN A 208 6.28 -4.44 -11.19
N HIS A 209 6.93 -3.90 -12.21
CA HIS A 209 7.75 -2.70 -12.20
C HIS A 209 7.25 -1.72 -13.27
N GLU A 210 7.69 -0.46 -13.19
CA GLU A 210 7.65 0.47 -14.29
C GLU A 210 8.45 -0.06 -15.49
N VAL A 211 8.12 0.42 -16.70
CA VAL A 211 8.90 0.10 -17.90
C VAL A 211 10.30 0.69 -17.75
N THR A 212 11.31 -0.15 -17.91
CA THR A 212 12.70 0.25 -17.71
C THR A 212 13.31 0.93 -18.93
N VAL A 213 14.42 1.65 -18.73
CA VAL A 213 15.27 2.18 -19.80
C VAL A 213 15.69 1.07 -20.76
N GLY A 214 16.08 -0.11 -20.27
CA GLY A 214 16.49 -1.25 -21.10
C GLY A 214 15.36 -1.78 -21.98
N GLN A 215 14.15 -1.89 -21.42
CA GLN A 215 12.95 -2.31 -22.16
C GLN A 215 12.55 -1.28 -23.22
N PHE A 216 12.55 0.01 -22.89
CA PHE A 216 12.23 1.08 -23.82
C PHE A 216 13.29 1.24 -24.92
N LYS A 217 14.56 1.03 -24.59
CA LYS A 217 15.67 0.99 -25.55
C LYS A 217 15.51 -0.13 -26.58
N ALA A 218 14.98 -1.30 -26.18
CA ALA A 218 14.66 -2.37 -27.12
C ALA A 218 13.60 -1.94 -28.15
N PHE A 219 12.55 -1.25 -27.69
CA PHE A 219 11.54 -0.64 -28.57
C PHE A 219 12.16 0.35 -29.56
N VAL A 220 12.96 1.29 -29.07
CA VAL A 220 13.56 2.32 -29.92
C VAL A 220 14.55 1.72 -30.91
N ASN A 221 15.35 0.72 -30.51
CA ASN A 221 16.26 0.03 -31.41
C ASN A 221 15.50 -0.71 -32.52
N ALA A 222 14.38 -1.35 -32.19
CA ALA A 222 13.58 -2.11 -33.15
C ALA A 222 12.81 -1.23 -34.16
N THR A 223 12.45 -0.02 -33.75
CA THR A 223 11.51 0.84 -34.52
C THR A 223 12.14 2.12 -35.04
N GLN A 224 13.32 2.50 -34.55
CA GLN A 224 13.94 3.81 -34.77
C GLN A 224 13.04 4.98 -34.32
N TYR A 225 12.17 4.72 -33.32
CA TYR A 225 11.25 5.70 -32.78
C TYR A 225 11.97 6.91 -32.18
N LYS A 226 11.42 8.10 -32.42
CA LYS A 226 11.84 9.36 -31.79
C LYS A 226 10.73 9.82 -30.88
N THR A 227 11.04 10.04 -29.60
CA THR A 227 10.03 10.45 -28.64
C THR A 227 9.60 11.90 -28.85
N TYR A 228 8.49 12.29 -28.22
CA TYR A 228 8.02 13.68 -28.24
C TYR A 228 9.05 14.69 -27.72
N ALA A 229 9.89 14.29 -26.76
CA ALA A 229 11.01 15.10 -26.28
C ALA A 229 12.05 15.36 -27.39
N GLU A 230 12.29 14.38 -28.25
CA GLU A 230 13.29 14.45 -29.32
C GLU A 230 12.79 15.18 -30.57
N ILE A 231 11.51 15.02 -30.92
CA ILE A 231 10.94 15.63 -32.14
C ILE A 231 10.99 17.16 -32.01
N GLY A 232 11.79 17.79 -32.87
CA GLY A 232 11.96 19.24 -32.90
C GLY A 232 12.68 19.80 -31.67
N ALA A 233 13.45 18.99 -30.95
CA ALA A 233 14.16 19.38 -29.73
C ALA A 233 13.23 20.02 -28.68
N ARG A 234 12.01 19.49 -28.53
CA ARG A 234 11.04 19.95 -27.53
C ARG A 234 11.52 19.74 -26.11
N GLY A 235 12.47 18.83 -25.89
CA GLY A 235 13.12 18.62 -24.61
C GLY A 235 12.23 17.97 -23.56
N CYS A 236 12.78 17.85 -22.36
CA CYS A 236 12.13 17.26 -21.21
C CYS A 236 12.10 18.26 -20.05
N THR A 237 11.00 18.24 -19.29
CA THR A 237 10.87 19.04 -18.07
C THR A 237 11.76 18.45 -16.98
N TYR A 238 12.44 19.32 -16.24
CA TYR A 238 13.20 18.97 -15.04
C TYR A 238 13.09 20.10 -14.02
N GLN A 239 13.33 19.77 -12.75
CA GLN A 239 13.42 20.77 -11.69
C GLN A 239 14.84 21.33 -11.62
N ASP A 240 14.98 22.65 -11.77
CA ASP A 240 16.28 23.34 -11.67
C ASP A 240 16.56 23.76 -10.22
N LYS A 241 17.12 22.84 -9.43
CA LYS A 241 17.47 23.05 -8.02
C LYS A 241 18.53 24.14 -7.78
N THR A 242 19.15 24.68 -8.83
CA THR A 242 20.17 25.73 -8.69
C THR A 242 19.60 27.14 -8.63
N LYS A 243 18.31 27.31 -8.96
CA LYS A 243 17.64 28.62 -9.00
C LYS A 243 16.72 28.82 -7.81
N PRO A 244 16.57 30.08 -7.33
CA PRO A 244 15.57 30.40 -6.31
C PRO A 244 14.17 29.92 -6.72
N GLY A 245 13.50 29.21 -5.82
CA GLY A 245 12.17 28.63 -6.06
C GLY A 245 12.17 27.34 -6.89
N GLU A 246 13.35 26.78 -7.20
CA GLU A 246 13.54 25.48 -7.86
C GLU A 246 12.56 25.20 -9.01
N PRO A 247 12.48 26.08 -10.02
CA PRO A 247 11.41 26.03 -11.01
C PRO A 247 11.51 24.81 -11.90
N PHE A 248 10.35 24.32 -12.34
CA PHE A 248 10.26 23.35 -13.42
C PHE A 248 10.48 24.03 -14.76
N LEU A 249 11.51 23.59 -15.50
CA LEU A 249 11.91 24.15 -16.78
C LEU A 249 12.00 23.05 -17.83
N ILE A 250 11.78 23.40 -19.09
CA ILE A 250 12.02 22.50 -20.23
C ILE A 250 13.44 22.71 -20.74
N LYS A 251 14.22 21.63 -20.87
CA LYS A 251 15.55 21.67 -21.48
C LYS A 251 15.57 20.87 -22.79
N PRO A 252 15.84 21.51 -23.95
CA PRO A 252 15.87 20.86 -25.27
C PRO A 252 16.77 19.62 -25.35
N GLU A 253 17.88 19.65 -24.62
CA GLU A 253 18.88 18.58 -24.56
C GLU A 253 18.36 17.31 -23.86
N TYR A 254 17.34 17.45 -23.00
CA TYR A 254 16.89 16.38 -22.13
C TYR A 254 15.80 15.53 -22.80
N ASN A 255 15.94 14.21 -22.67
CA ASN A 255 15.05 13.19 -23.22
C ASN A 255 15.30 11.86 -22.48
N TRP A 256 14.64 10.77 -22.89
CA TRP A 256 14.75 9.47 -22.22
C TRP A 256 16.17 8.88 -22.17
N ARG A 257 17.08 9.28 -23.08
CA ARG A 257 18.50 8.86 -23.05
C ARG A 257 19.37 9.75 -22.17
N ASN A 258 18.90 10.95 -21.87
CA ASN A 258 19.62 11.96 -21.09
C ASN A 258 18.60 12.79 -20.30
N PRO A 259 18.07 12.28 -19.18
CA PRO A 259 17.02 12.96 -18.42
C PRO A 259 17.55 14.08 -17.50
N GLY A 260 18.86 14.37 -17.58
CA GLY A 260 19.55 15.31 -16.69
C GLY A 260 20.24 14.65 -15.48
N PHE A 261 20.21 13.32 -15.40
CA PHE A 261 20.95 12.51 -14.43
C PHE A 261 21.29 11.15 -15.05
N ALA A 262 22.16 10.38 -14.38
CA ALA A 262 22.56 9.05 -14.85
C ALA A 262 21.44 8.02 -14.61
N GLN A 263 21.12 7.24 -15.64
CA GLN A 263 20.26 6.07 -15.55
C GLN A 263 20.93 4.92 -16.29
N ASP A 264 20.89 3.72 -15.71
CA ASP A 264 21.23 2.50 -16.43
C ASP A 264 19.97 1.79 -16.96
N ASP A 265 20.15 0.63 -17.61
CA ASP A 265 19.06 -0.10 -18.24
C ASP A 265 18.02 -0.67 -17.23
N THR A 266 18.26 -0.60 -15.91
CA THR A 266 17.38 -1.09 -14.84
C THR A 266 16.52 -0.01 -14.18
N HIS A 267 16.80 1.27 -14.44
CA HIS A 267 15.99 2.39 -13.98
C HIS A 267 14.68 2.49 -14.77
N PRO A 268 13.62 3.11 -14.23
CA PRO A 268 12.42 3.43 -14.99
C PRO A 268 12.76 4.39 -16.13
N VAL A 269 12.18 4.17 -17.32
CA VAL A 269 12.32 5.13 -18.40
C VAL A 269 11.58 6.42 -18.03
N THR A 270 12.25 7.56 -18.19
CA THR A 270 11.70 8.89 -17.91
C THR A 270 11.63 9.75 -19.17
N CYS A 271 11.12 10.98 -19.05
CA CYS A 271 10.99 11.91 -20.17
C CYS A 271 10.12 11.35 -21.32
N ILE A 272 9.15 10.52 -20.98
CA ILE A 272 8.18 9.94 -21.90
C ILE A 272 6.81 10.61 -21.72
N SER A 273 6.17 10.91 -22.83
CA SER A 273 4.78 11.36 -22.87
C SER A 273 3.81 10.18 -22.89
N TRP A 274 2.53 10.47 -22.69
CA TRP A 274 1.47 9.47 -22.81
C TRP A 274 1.47 8.83 -24.21
N HIS A 275 1.70 9.62 -25.26
CA HIS A 275 1.80 9.12 -26.64
C HIS A 275 3.04 8.23 -26.87
N ASP A 276 4.17 8.53 -26.21
CA ASP A 276 5.36 7.67 -26.28
C ASP A 276 5.09 6.30 -25.62
N ALA A 277 4.37 6.28 -24.49
CA ALA A 277 3.94 5.06 -23.83
C ALA A 277 3.01 4.21 -24.72
N GLN A 278 2.02 4.85 -25.38
CA GLN A 278 1.14 4.17 -26.33
C GLN A 278 1.91 3.59 -27.53
N ALA A 279 2.90 4.30 -28.06
CA ALA A 279 3.74 3.81 -29.15
C ALA A 279 4.57 2.58 -28.73
N TYR A 280 5.13 2.60 -27.51
CA TYR A 280 5.80 1.45 -26.91
C TYR A 280 4.86 0.25 -26.79
N ILE A 281 3.65 0.45 -26.26
CA ILE A 281 2.63 -0.60 -26.11
C ILE A 281 2.24 -1.19 -27.48
N ALA A 282 2.03 -0.35 -28.49
CA ALA A 282 1.69 -0.81 -29.83
C ALA A 282 2.79 -1.70 -30.44
N TRP A 283 4.06 -1.33 -30.24
CA TRP A 283 5.18 -2.18 -30.64
C TRP A 283 5.21 -3.48 -29.84
N LEU A 284 5.06 -3.42 -28.52
CA LEU A 284 5.11 -4.59 -27.65
C LEU A 284 4.01 -5.60 -28.02
N ASN A 285 2.81 -5.12 -28.33
CA ASN A 285 1.69 -5.94 -28.79
C ASN A 285 2.01 -6.66 -30.09
N LYS A 286 2.64 -5.97 -31.04
CA LYS A 286 3.09 -6.58 -32.30
C LYS A 286 4.19 -7.61 -32.06
N GLU A 287 5.15 -7.31 -31.20
CA GLU A 287 6.30 -8.17 -30.90
C GLU A 287 5.90 -9.45 -30.17
N THR A 288 4.95 -9.36 -29.24
CA THR A 288 4.57 -10.46 -28.34
C THR A 288 3.27 -11.15 -28.73
N GLN A 289 2.51 -10.59 -29.69
CA GLN A 289 1.16 -11.04 -30.04
C GLN A 289 0.20 -11.07 -28.84
N ARG A 290 0.38 -10.13 -27.91
CA ARG A 290 -0.51 -9.88 -26.76
C ARG A 290 -1.18 -8.52 -26.88
N GLN A 291 -2.16 -8.26 -26.02
CA GLN A 291 -2.94 -7.01 -26.00
C GLN A 291 -2.68 -6.22 -24.72
N TYR A 292 -1.46 -5.70 -24.59
CA TYR A 292 -1.11 -4.77 -23.53
C TYR A 292 -1.76 -3.40 -23.76
N ARG A 293 -1.93 -2.68 -22.66
CA ARG A 293 -2.45 -1.31 -22.57
C ARG A 293 -1.85 -0.61 -21.35
N LEU A 294 -2.12 0.69 -21.19
CA LEU A 294 -1.95 1.32 -19.89
C LEU A 294 -3.04 0.78 -18.94
N PRO A 295 -2.75 0.66 -17.63
CA PRO A 295 -3.80 0.39 -16.65
C PRO A 295 -4.85 1.51 -16.69
N SER A 296 -6.09 1.17 -16.36
CA SER A 296 -7.02 2.23 -15.94
C SER A 296 -6.54 2.81 -14.62
N GLU A 297 -7.02 3.99 -14.30
CA GLU A 297 -6.69 4.61 -13.03
C GLU A 297 -7.17 3.79 -11.83
N ALA A 298 -8.36 3.20 -11.96
CA ALA A 298 -8.91 2.32 -10.94
C ALA A 298 -8.07 1.06 -10.76
N GLU A 299 -7.64 0.42 -11.85
CA GLU A 299 -6.74 -0.73 -11.80
C GLU A 299 -5.40 -0.36 -11.16
N TRP A 300 -4.86 0.81 -11.48
CA TRP A 300 -3.62 1.28 -10.89
C TRP A 300 -3.76 1.47 -9.38
N GLU A 301 -4.79 2.17 -8.90
CA GLU A 301 -4.99 2.39 -7.45
C GLU A 301 -5.27 1.07 -6.72
N PHE A 302 -6.06 0.19 -7.32
CA PHE A 302 -6.33 -1.14 -6.78
C PHE A 302 -5.05 -1.95 -6.59
N ALA A 303 -4.20 -1.96 -7.62
CA ALA A 303 -2.93 -2.66 -7.58
C ALA A 303 -1.96 -2.00 -6.59
N ALA A 304 -1.89 -0.67 -6.55
CA ALA A 304 -1.02 0.10 -5.68
C ALA A 304 -1.37 -0.12 -4.20
N ARG A 305 -2.66 -0.11 -3.83
CA ARG A 305 -3.12 -0.35 -2.45
C ARG A 305 -2.74 -1.74 -1.92
N GLY A 306 -2.48 -2.72 -2.80
CA GLY A 306 -2.00 -4.04 -2.36
C GLY A 306 -2.95 -4.74 -1.39
N GLY A 307 -4.26 -4.54 -1.52
CA GLY A 307 -5.28 -5.08 -0.62
C GLY A 307 -5.49 -4.31 0.69
N GLN A 308 -4.79 -3.17 0.89
CA GLN A 308 -4.89 -2.35 2.09
C GLN A 308 -5.85 -1.17 1.93
N ALA A 309 -6.44 -0.77 3.06
CA ALA A 309 -7.30 0.39 3.21
C ALA A 309 -6.59 1.48 4.02
N THR A 310 -5.42 1.92 3.56
CA THR A 310 -4.51 2.85 4.26
C THR A 310 -3.91 3.86 3.30
N ALA A 311 -3.33 4.95 3.83
CA ALA A 311 -2.68 6.01 3.03
C ALA A 311 -1.60 5.48 2.08
N PHE A 312 -0.79 4.54 2.56
CA PHE A 312 0.27 3.87 1.83
C PHE A 312 0.04 2.38 1.82
N TYR A 313 0.63 1.65 0.87
CA TYR A 313 0.44 0.20 0.79
C TYR A 313 1.11 -0.57 1.94
N TRP A 314 2.01 0.08 2.70
CA TRP A 314 2.64 -0.46 3.90
C TRP A 314 1.94 -0.04 5.21
N GLY A 315 0.99 0.89 5.16
CA GLY A 315 0.24 1.35 6.33
C GLY A 315 -0.20 2.81 6.25
N SER A 316 -0.65 3.37 7.38
CA SER A 316 -1.16 4.75 7.44
C SER A 316 -0.10 5.80 7.78
N SER A 317 1.12 5.37 8.11
CA SER A 317 2.21 6.25 8.53
C SER A 317 3.30 6.32 7.47
N ALA A 318 3.87 7.51 7.30
CA ALA A 318 5.05 7.73 6.46
C ALA A 318 6.37 7.36 7.16
N VAL A 319 6.31 6.90 8.43
CA VAL A 319 7.50 6.40 9.14
C VAL A 319 8.15 5.30 8.31
N SER A 320 9.48 5.38 8.18
CA SER A 320 10.30 4.46 7.39
C SER A 320 9.95 4.40 5.89
N ILE A 321 9.39 5.47 5.31
CA ILE A 321 9.09 5.53 3.86
C ILE A 321 10.29 5.12 2.97
N HIS A 322 11.52 5.38 3.41
CA HIS A 322 12.76 5.01 2.71
C HIS A 322 12.98 3.49 2.55
N GLU A 323 12.28 2.64 3.29
CA GLU A 323 12.30 1.18 3.10
C GLU A 323 11.35 0.72 1.97
N TYR A 324 10.37 1.56 1.62
CA TYR A 324 9.24 1.22 0.76
C TYR A 324 9.19 2.04 -0.54
N ALA A 325 9.84 3.20 -0.59
CA ALA A 325 9.71 4.12 -1.70
C ALA A 325 10.95 5.01 -1.89
N ASN A 326 11.19 5.36 -3.15
CA ASN A 326 12.11 6.43 -3.54
C ASN A 326 11.36 7.77 -3.57
N THR A 327 11.67 8.70 -2.68
CA THR A 327 10.94 9.96 -2.50
C THR A 327 11.92 11.11 -2.29
N ALA A 328 11.45 12.30 -1.88
CA ALA A 328 12.34 13.40 -1.51
C ALA A 328 13.06 13.17 -0.16
N SER A 329 13.38 11.91 0.16
CA SER A 329 14.05 11.48 1.38
C SER A 329 15.56 11.43 1.17
N GLU A 330 16.34 11.90 2.14
CA GLU A 330 17.80 11.74 2.10
C GLU A 330 18.25 10.31 2.49
N GLN A 331 17.33 9.48 2.98
CA GLN A 331 17.62 8.16 3.56
C GLN A 331 17.32 6.98 2.61
N ASP A 332 16.64 7.22 1.50
CA ASP A 332 16.27 6.17 0.53
C ASP A 332 17.44 5.74 -0.39
N GLY A 333 18.54 6.51 -0.38
CA GLY A 333 19.77 6.21 -1.09
C GLY A 333 19.82 6.73 -2.53
N TRP A 334 18.82 7.49 -3.00
CA TRP A 334 18.76 7.94 -4.39
C TRP A 334 18.39 9.43 -4.51
N SER A 335 19.26 10.22 -5.15
CA SER A 335 18.95 11.65 -5.40
C SER A 335 17.97 11.89 -6.55
N TYR A 336 17.70 10.85 -7.35
CA TYR A 336 16.84 10.84 -8.54
C TYR A 336 16.14 9.46 -8.60
N THR A 337 15.78 8.95 -9.77
CA THR A 337 15.21 7.59 -9.89
C THR A 337 16.15 6.53 -9.32
N ALA A 338 15.57 5.49 -8.72
CA ALA A 338 16.22 4.25 -8.34
C ALA A 338 16.00 3.18 -9.43
N PRO A 339 16.82 2.12 -9.48
CA PRO A 339 16.49 0.89 -10.19
C PRO A 339 15.10 0.41 -9.77
N VAL A 340 14.32 -0.12 -10.71
CA VAL A 340 13.01 -0.68 -10.37
C VAL A 340 13.17 -1.90 -9.46
N GLY A 341 12.22 -2.10 -8.55
CA GLY A 341 12.24 -3.22 -7.61
C GLY A 341 13.28 -3.09 -6.50
N ASN A 342 13.73 -1.88 -6.19
CA ASN A 342 14.74 -1.65 -5.15
C ASN A 342 14.16 -1.62 -3.72
N TYR A 343 12.85 -1.41 -3.59
CA TYR A 343 12.15 -1.30 -2.30
C TYR A 343 11.21 -2.48 -2.05
N ILE A 344 10.72 -2.60 -0.80
CA ILE A 344 9.77 -3.65 -0.41
C ILE A 344 8.51 -3.58 -1.27
N ALA A 345 8.07 -4.71 -1.82
CA ALA A 345 6.86 -4.78 -2.61
C ALA A 345 5.58 -4.74 -1.74
N ASN A 346 4.45 -4.36 -2.33
CA ASN A 346 3.15 -4.53 -1.69
C ASN A 346 2.69 -6.00 -1.68
N GLN A 347 1.50 -6.31 -1.12
CA GLN A 347 1.02 -7.70 -1.00
C GLN A 347 0.75 -8.39 -2.35
N TYR A 348 0.67 -7.64 -3.44
CA TYR A 348 0.58 -8.16 -4.80
C TYR A 348 1.95 -8.32 -5.48
N SER A 349 3.03 -8.14 -4.72
CA SER A 349 4.41 -8.14 -5.20
C SER A 349 4.72 -7.03 -6.23
N LEU A 350 3.88 -5.99 -6.31
CA LEU A 350 4.20 -4.79 -7.09
C LEU A 350 5.18 -3.91 -6.32
N HIS A 351 6.14 -3.37 -7.03
CA HIS A 351 7.09 -2.40 -6.49
C HIS A 351 6.81 -1.01 -7.05
N ASP A 352 7.34 -0.01 -6.34
CA ASP A 352 7.47 1.38 -6.80
C ASP A 352 6.13 2.04 -7.18
N THR A 353 5.00 1.54 -6.68
CA THR A 353 3.70 2.22 -6.80
C THR A 353 3.57 3.43 -5.87
N ALA A 354 4.64 3.76 -5.15
CA ALA A 354 4.76 4.95 -4.32
C ALA A 354 6.16 5.53 -4.56
N GLY A 355 6.24 6.73 -5.13
CA GLY A 355 7.50 7.37 -5.48
C GLY A 355 8.13 6.87 -6.78
N ASN A 356 9.45 7.01 -6.87
CA ASN A 356 10.30 6.77 -8.04
C ASN A 356 9.94 7.62 -9.27
N VAL A 357 8.85 7.32 -9.96
CA VAL A 357 8.32 8.12 -11.07
C VAL A 357 6.79 8.15 -11.07
N TRP A 358 6.22 9.28 -11.45
CA TRP A 358 4.79 9.35 -11.76
C TRP A 358 4.48 8.46 -12.95
N GLU A 359 3.38 7.74 -12.89
CA GLU A 359 3.02 6.78 -13.93
C GLU A 359 1.79 7.21 -14.70
N TRP A 360 1.90 7.27 -16.03
CA TRP A 360 0.76 7.48 -16.91
C TRP A 360 -0.25 6.32 -16.82
N VAL A 361 -1.53 6.66 -16.75
CA VAL A 361 -2.66 5.72 -16.87
C VAL A 361 -3.49 6.04 -18.12
N GLN A 362 -4.43 5.18 -18.49
CA GLN A 362 -5.24 5.35 -19.70
C GLN A 362 -6.17 6.58 -19.62
N ASP A 363 -6.73 6.82 -18.44
CA ASP A 363 -7.80 7.78 -18.15
C ASP A 363 -7.44 9.22 -18.54
N CYS A 364 -8.45 9.96 -19.00
CA CYS A 364 -8.35 11.41 -19.07
C CYS A 364 -8.55 12.01 -17.67
N TRP A 365 -8.11 13.25 -17.49
CA TRP A 365 -8.24 13.91 -16.19
C TRP A 365 -9.66 14.46 -15.96
N HIS A 366 -10.19 14.19 -14.77
CA HIS A 366 -11.37 14.83 -14.20
C HIS A 366 -11.00 15.49 -12.86
N GLU A 367 -11.60 16.64 -12.57
CA GLU A 367 -11.27 17.41 -11.35
C GLU A 367 -11.78 16.75 -10.06
N THR A 368 -12.71 15.79 -10.15
CA THR A 368 -13.26 14.97 -9.05
C THR A 368 -13.61 13.57 -9.58
N TYR A 369 -14.03 12.67 -8.69
CA TYR A 369 -14.59 11.35 -9.01
C TYR A 369 -16.12 11.37 -9.23
N ASP A 370 -16.74 12.53 -9.36
CA ASP A 370 -18.18 12.62 -9.60
C ASP A 370 -18.54 12.05 -10.97
N GLY A 371 -19.24 10.92 -10.99
CA GLY A 371 -19.57 10.21 -12.22
C GLY A 371 -18.51 9.21 -12.70
N ALA A 372 -17.49 8.94 -11.89
CA ALA A 372 -16.46 7.96 -12.21
C ALA A 372 -17.05 6.55 -12.48
N PRO A 373 -16.49 5.79 -13.44
CA PRO A 373 -16.83 4.38 -13.63
C PRO A 373 -16.64 3.57 -12.34
N LYS A 374 -17.53 2.60 -12.11
CA LYS A 374 -17.52 1.75 -10.91
C LYS A 374 -17.12 0.30 -11.20
N ASP A 375 -16.70 0.01 -12.42
CA ASP A 375 -16.41 -1.34 -12.93
C ASP A 375 -14.92 -1.54 -13.29
N GLY A 376 -14.06 -0.62 -12.86
CA GLY A 376 -12.62 -0.64 -13.11
C GLY A 376 -12.21 -0.22 -14.53
N SER A 377 -13.15 0.14 -15.41
CA SER A 377 -12.83 0.63 -16.74
C SER A 377 -12.17 2.02 -16.70
N SER A 378 -11.41 2.35 -17.76
CA SER A 378 -10.82 3.69 -17.92
C SER A 378 -11.89 4.75 -18.16
N TRP A 379 -11.76 5.88 -17.48
CA TRP A 379 -12.64 7.03 -17.64
C TRP A 379 -12.16 7.89 -18.83
N GLU A 380 -12.72 7.60 -20.00
CA GLU A 380 -12.36 8.26 -21.27
C GLU A 380 -13.50 9.07 -21.88
N THR A 381 -14.65 9.13 -21.21
CA THR A 381 -15.79 9.97 -21.59
C THR A 381 -15.72 11.32 -20.89
N ASP A 382 -16.37 12.33 -21.50
CA ASP A 382 -16.49 13.67 -20.91
C ASP A 382 -15.16 14.29 -20.48
N CYS A 383 -14.08 14.02 -21.21
CA CYS A 383 -12.77 14.61 -20.97
C CYS A 383 -12.73 16.15 -21.14
N HIS A 384 -13.90 16.80 -21.32
CA HIS A 384 -14.11 18.24 -21.52
C HIS A 384 -13.22 18.88 -22.60
N GLY A 385 -12.88 18.12 -23.64
CA GLY A 385 -11.93 18.56 -24.67
C GLY A 385 -10.49 18.75 -24.16
N SER A 386 -10.22 18.39 -22.91
CA SER A 386 -8.91 18.45 -22.31
C SER A 386 -8.04 17.33 -22.90
N LYS A 387 -6.88 17.72 -23.42
CA LYS A 387 -5.80 16.79 -23.80
C LYS A 387 -5.00 16.36 -22.57
N THR A 388 -5.65 16.27 -21.42
CA THR A 388 -5.01 16.01 -20.14
C THR A 388 -5.28 14.57 -19.73
N ARG A 389 -4.22 13.90 -19.29
CA ARG A 389 -4.22 12.53 -18.83
C ARG A 389 -3.86 12.49 -17.35
N THR A 390 -4.30 11.42 -16.69
CA THR A 390 -4.00 11.22 -15.28
C THR A 390 -2.66 10.52 -15.10
N ARG A 391 -1.98 10.86 -14.01
CA ARG A 391 -0.80 10.16 -13.50
C ARG A 391 -0.98 9.82 -12.02
N ARG A 392 -0.32 8.75 -11.59
CA ARG A 392 -0.41 8.21 -10.24
C ARG A 392 0.97 7.97 -9.62
N GLY A 393 1.03 7.80 -8.30
CA GLY A 393 2.19 7.26 -7.56
C GLY A 393 3.16 8.26 -6.94
N GLY A 394 3.28 9.48 -7.46
CA GLY A 394 4.36 10.37 -7.02
C GLY A 394 5.67 10.08 -7.75
N GLY A 395 6.69 10.90 -7.55
CA GLY A 395 8.04 10.67 -8.09
C GLY A 395 9.09 10.71 -6.99
N TRP A 396 10.36 10.59 -7.38
CA TRP A 396 11.50 10.77 -6.47
C TRP A 396 11.59 12.18 -5.85
N ASP A 397 10.80 13.14 -6.31
CA ASP A 397 10.69 14.48 -5.73
C ASP A 397 9.51 14.64 -4.75
N ALA A 398 8.72 13.58 -4.54
CA ALA A 398 7.55 13.63 -3.70
C ALA A 398 7.93 13.69 -2.22
N ILE A 399 7.36 14.65 -1.48
CA ILE A 399 7.28 14.56 -0.01
C ILE A 399 6.25 13.48 0.39
N ASP A 400 6.24 13.05 1.66
CA ASP A 400 5.44 11.92 2.12
C ASP A 400 3.98 11.88 1.64
N PRO A 401 3.19 12.98 1.70
CA PRO A 401 1.80 12.96 1.20
C PRO A 401 1.68 12.69 -0.30
N GLY A 402 2.74 12.95 -1.06
CA GLY A 402 2.83 12.72 -2.50
C GLY A 402 3.05 11.25 -2.89
N ALA A 403 3.31 10.37 -1.91
CA ALA A 403 3.50 8.93 -2.12
C ALA A 403 2.25 8.09 -1.73
N ARG A 404 1.16 8.74 -1.32
CA ARG A 404 -0.09 8.04 -0.95
C ARG A 404 -0.69 7.28 -2.13
N SER A 405 -1.31 6.13 -1.89
CA SER A 405 -1.96 5.34 -2.95
C SER A 405 -3.06 6.11 -3.67
N ALA A 406 -3.79 6.99 -2.96
CA ALA A 406 -4.85 7.83 -3.52
C ALA A 406 -4.35 9.05 -4.31
N ILE A 407 -3.04 9.34 -4.33
CA ILE A 407 -2.52 10.55 -4.96
C ILE A 407 -2.72 10.54 -6.47
N ARG A 408 -3.10 11.71 -7.00
CA ARG A 408 -3.34 11.90 -8.44
C ARG A 408 -2.74 13.21 -8.91
N SER A 409 -2.34 13.23 -10.18
CA SER A 409 -1.87 14.44 -10.85
C SER A 409 -2.31 14.44 -12.30
N LYS A 410 -2.43 15.65 -12.87
CA LYS A 410 -2.85 15.86 -14.25
C LYS A 410 -1.69 16.38 -15.09
N GLY A 411 -1.58 15.91 -16.32
CA GLY A 411 -0.63 16.44 -17.29
C GLY A 411 -1.18 16.37 -18.69
N SER A 412 -0.73 17.27 -19.56
CA SER A 412 -1.02 17.16 -20.99
C SER A 412 -0.51 15.81 -21.50
N GLU A 413 -1.21 15.19 -22.45
CA GLU A 413 -0.78 13.95 -23.11
C GLU A 413 0.57 14.10 -23.85
N TYR A 414 1.03 15.34 -24.05
CA TYR A 414 2.35 15.67 -24.62
C TYR A 414 3.39 16.05 -23.56
N ASP A 415 3.00 16.13 -22.29
CA ASP A 415 3.95 16.45 -21.22
C ASP A 415 4.96 15.31 -21.08
N ARG A 416 6.21 15.71 -20.80
CA ARG A 416 7.35 14.82 -20.61
C ARG A 416 8.21 15.45 -19.53
N SER A 417 8.52 14.68 -18.50
CA SER A 417 9.32 15.11 -17.37
C SER A 417 10.25 14.00 -16.97
N ASN A 418 11.38 14.36 -16.36
CA ASN A 418 12.29 13.39 -15.75
C ASN A 418 11.71 12.74 -14.48
N LEU A 419 10.48 13.10 -14.14
CA LEU A 419 9.62 12.51 -13.13
C LEU A 419 8.56 11.56 -13.71
N TYR A 420 8.38 11.48 -15.03
CA TYR A 420 7.25 10.77 -15.63
C TYR A 420 7.73 9.49 -16.34
N GLY A 421 7.16 8.36 -15.93
CA GLY A 421 7.28 7.04 -16.53
C GLY A 421 5.90 6.40 -16.70
N PHE A 422 5.87 5.07 -16.77
CA PHE A 422 4.63 4.29 -16.89
C PHE A 422 4.87 2.82 -16.61
N ARG A 423 3.79 2.11 -16.29
CA ARG A 423 3.73 0.65 -16.26
C ARG A 423 2.62 0.17 -17.19
N ILE A 424 2.58 -1.14 -17.49
CA ILE A 424 1.61 -1.68 -18.46
C ILE A 424 0.68 -2.69 -17.80
N ALA A 425 -0.52 -2.86 -18.38
CA ALA A 425 -1.52 -3.83 -17.99
C ALA A 425 -1.94 -4.69 -19.19
N HIS A 426 -2.61 -5.80 -18.91
CA HIS A 426 -3.20 -6.71 -19.89
C HIS A 426 -4.47 -7.33 -19.33
N ASP A 427 -5.52 -7.44 -20.15
CA ASP A 427 -6.79 -8.02 -19.72
C ASP A 427 -6.65 -9.52 -19.48
N TYR A 428 -7.09 -9.99 -18.31
CA TYR A 428 -7.11 -11.43 -18.03
C TYR A 428 -8.40 -12.06 -18.55
N LEU A 429 -8.30 -12.72 -19.71
CA LEU A 429 -9.39 -13.52 -20.27
C LEU A 429 -9.35 -14.92 -19.64
N GLN A 430 -10.20 -15.18 -18.64
CA GLN A 430 -10.44 -16.56 -18.17
C GLN A 430 -10.92 -17.38 -19.37
N LYS A 431 -10.14 -18.41 -19.73
CA LYS A 431 -10.49 -19.36 -20.79
C LYS A 431 -11.53 -20.37 -20.34
#